data_AF-R6VWG5-F1
#
_entry.id   AF-R6VWG5-F1
#
_cell.length_a   1.000
_cell.length_b   1.000
_cell.length_c   1.000
_cell.angle_alpha   90.00
_cell.angle_beta   90.00
_cell.angle_gamma   90.00
#
_symmetry.space_group_name_H-M   'P 1'
#
loop_
_entity.id
_entity.type
_entity.pdbx_description
1 polymer ?
#
loop_
_entity_poly.entity_id
_entity_poly.type
_entity_poly.pdbx_seq_one_letter_code
_entity_poly.pdbx_strand_id
1 'polypeptide(L)'
;MRTLLLAAAMLSCLAVRPASCQNSEPPASLSGFTLTAGDFDDPRTLPNLETLCRVWGYAKYHHPAFCDTLRRVDIDSALFSLLPRVVHADREIRNRHLLDWVRSLGDYTPNRVEYEQNLAPLELVSTVDLAWTRDTTLLGRDLSRLLQDLRYAERGENYYLRMGTTGNGPGYHYLSLRGESFHPTPQMDSGLNLLTLFRLWNIIEYYAPYRAVTLHPWEEVLSTYIPLMGVETDGRRFARLYMRLIRELNDGHAYAPIEMLFGQRMLPVWPLQADGRLFVGYSGDSALERGDEVVAIDGEPLSERLELLREYASRSNEASLRRAARYYGLCTRRDTAEVVLRRAGACDTLHVATVPYGNAPPFTTRPNSRSRPSACWPIRWVTSTPGPSHASTSPRSGRRCPARGRSSSTCAPTR
;
A
#
# COMPACT_ATOMS: atom_id res chain seq x y z
N MET A 1 0.19 18.76 -35.88
CA MET A 1 -0.41 19.36 -34.67
C MET A 1 -1.37 18.37 -34.04
N ARG A 2 -1.07 17.87 -32.84
CA ARG A 2 -2.05 17.38 -31.83
C ARG A 2 -1.31 17.26 -30.51
N THR A 3 -1.80 17.98 -29.49
CA THR A 3 -1.06 18.28 -28.27
C THR A 3 -1.26 17.16 -27.25
N LEU A 4 -0.19 16.49 -26.84
CA LEU A 4 -0.22 15.54 -25.72
C LEU A 4 -0.30 16.31 -24.40
N LEU A 5 -1.51 16.44 -23.87
CA LEU A 5 -1.75 16.97 -22.53
C LEU A 5 -1.59 15.86 -21.49
N LEU A 6 -0.42 15.84 -20.84
CA LEU A 6 -0.16 15.03 -19.65
C LEU A 6 -0.98 15.57 -18.47
N ALA A 7 -2.14 14.97 -18.20
CA ALA A 7 -2.93 15.24 -17.01
C ALA A 7 -2.28 14.57 -15.78
N ALA A 8 -1.45 15.33 -15.07
CA ALA A 8 -0.89 14.90 -13.79
C ALA A 8 -1.95 15.02 -12.68
N ALA A 9 -2.69 13.95 -12.41
CA ALA A 9 -3.60 13.89 -11.27
C ALA A 9 -2.80 13.86 -9.95
N MET A 10 -3.02 14.84 -9.08
CA MET A 10 -2.55 14.82 -7.70
C MET A 10 -3.63 14.18 -6.82
N LEU A 11 -3.28 13.13 -6.07
CA LEU A 11 -4.10 12.68 -4.95
C LEU A 11 -4.01 13.73 -3.84
N SER A 12 -5.08 14.50 -3.66
CA SER A 12 -5.38 15.20 -2.42
C SER A 12 -6.53 14.49 -1.72
N CYS A 13 -6.21 13.38 -1.06
CA CYS A 13 -7.12 12.79 -0.09
C CYS A 13 -7.30 13.78 1.07
N LEU A 14 -8.56 14.12 1.31
CA LEU A 14 -9.09 15.02 2.34
C LEU A 14 -8.20 15.15 3.59
N ALA A 15 -7.54 16.31 3.72
CA ALA A 15 -7.15 16.79 5.04
C ALA A 15 -8.44 16.99 5.86
N VAL A 16 -8.61 16.22 6.92
CA VAL A 16 -9.70 16.39 7.88
C VAL A 16 -9.53 17.76 8.53
N ARG A 17 -10.36 18.73 8.14
CA ARG A 17 -10.55 19.94 8.94
C ARG A 17 -11.30 19.53 10.20
N PRO A 18 -10.89 19.99 11.40
CA PRO A 18 -11.64 19.73 12.62
C PRO A 18 -13.00 20.42 12.50
N ALA A 19 -14.07 19.63 12.35
CA ALA A 19 -15.43 20.16 12.43
C ALA A 19 -15.71 20.55 13.88
N SER A 20 -16.27 21.75 14.08
CA SER A 20 -16.65 22.25 15.41
C SER A 20 -17.57 21.26 16.12
N CYS A 21 -17.25 20.92 17.37
CA CYS A 21 -18.07 20.03 18.18
C CYS A 21 -19.50 20.59 18.32
N GLN A 22 -20.49 19.79 17.97
CA GLN A 22 -21.85 19.91 18.47
C GLN A 22 -22.23 18.58 19.13
N ASN A 23 -22.81 18.68 20.32
CA ASN A 23 -22.95 17.57 21.26
C ASN A 23 -23.69 16.38 20.63
N SER A 24 -22.95 15.28 20.49
CA SER A 24 -23.47 13.93 20.26
C SER A 24 -23.02 13.09 21.46
N GLU A 25 -23.82 12.10 21.86
CA GLU A 25 -23.48 11.22 22.98
C GLU A 25 -22.10 10.55 22.80
N PRO A 26 -21.36 10.24 23.88
CA PRO A 26 -20.06 9.62 23.76
C PRO A 26 -20.19 8.25 23.07
N PRO A 27 -19.37 7.94 22.05
CA PRO A 27 -19.43 6.65 21.41
C PRO A 27 -18.97 5.56 22.39
N ALA A 28 -19.91 4.72 22.79
CA ALA A 28 -19.65 3.31 23.01
C ALA A 28 -19.09 2.71 21.70
N SER A 29 -18.24 1.67 21.69
CA SER A 29 -17.90 0.70 22.74
C SER A 29 -16.59 -0.01 22.36
N LEU A 30 -15.82 -0.45 23.36
CA LEU A 30 -14.82 -1.52 23.17
C LEU A 30 -15.51 -2.77 22.58
N SER A 31 -14.82 -3.60 21.80
CA SER A 31 -15.43 -4.85 21.29
C SER A 31 -15.74 -5.84 22.41
N GLY A 32 -15.06 -5.71 23.55
CA GLY A 32 -15.11 -6.66 24.66
C GLY A 32 -14.29 -7.92 24.41
N PHE A 33 -13.47 -7.94 23.35
CA PHE A 33 -12.58 -9.03 23.00
C PHE A 33 -11.11 -8.60 23.14
N THR A 34 -10.38 -9.30 23.99
CA THR A 34 -8.94 -9.14 24.21
C THR A 34 -8.21 -10.37 23.71
N LEU A 35 -7.08 -10.15 23.03
CA LEU A 35 -6.14 -11.17 22.58
C LEU A 35 -4.73 -10.79 23.04
N THR A 36 -3.98 -11.76 23.51
CA THR A 36 -2.64 -11.63 24.07
C THR A 36 -1.63 -12.45 23.28
N ALA A 37 -0.34 -12.24 23.51
CA ALA A 37 0.69 -13.04 22.85
C ALA A 37 0.60 -14.54 23.20
N GLY A 38 0.21 -14.88 24.44
CA GLY A 38 0.08 -16.28 24.89
C GLY A 38 -1.10 -17.02 24.25
N ASP A 39 -2.10 -16.31 23.70
CA ASP A 39 -3.19 -16.94 22.96
C ASP A 39 -2.70 -17.60 21.66
N PHE A 40 -1.54 -17.17 21.13
CA PHE A 40 -0.90 -17.77 19.95
C PHE A 40 -0.01 -18.98 20.27
N ASP A 41 0.17 -19.33 21.56
CA ASP A 41 0.76 -20.63 21.95
C ASP A 41 -0.20 -21.80 21.62
N ASP A 42 -1.51 -21.52 21.50
CA ASP A 42 -2.49 -22.45 20.94
C ASP A 42 -2.41 -22.44 19.40
N PRO A 43 -1.99 -23.55 18.75
CA PRO A 43 -1.84 -23.61 17.30
C PRO A 43 -3.16 -23.48 16.52
N ARG A 44 -4.31 -23.52 17.21
CA ARG A 44 -5.63 -23.30 16.61
C ARG A 44 -5.95 -21.81 16.41
N THR A 45 -5.40 -20.92 17.24
CA THR A 45 -5.76 -19.49 17.30
C THR A 45 -5.64 -18.79 15.96
N LEU A 46 -4.47 -18.89 15.31
CA LEU A 46 -4.25 -18.22 14.02
C LEU A 46 -5.13 -18.79 12.89
N PRO A 47 -5.15 -20.11 12.59
CA PRO A 47 -6.05 -20.68 11.59
C PRO A 47 -7.54 -20.40 11.84
N ASN A 48 -7.96 -20.32 13.11
CA ASN A 48 -9.33 -19.99 13.48
C ASN A 48 -9.70 -18.55 13.13
N LEU A 49 -8.83 -17.59 13.43
CA LEU A 49 -9.01 -16.17 13.11
C LEU A 49 -8.92 -15.92 11.59
N GLU A 50 -8.04 -16.63 10.87
CA GLU A 50 -8.00 -16.60 9.39
C GLU A 50 -9.30 -17.13 8.77
N THR A 51 -9.82 -18.26 9.27
CA THR A 51 -11.08 -18.85 8.80
C THR A 51 -12.24 -17.90 9.08
N LEU A 52 -12.30 -17.29 10.27
CA LEU A 52 -13.29 -16.27 10.61
C LEU A 52 -13.22 -15.08 9.65
N CYS A 53 -12.04 -14.51 9.42
CA CYS A 53 -11.85 -13.37 8.51
C CYS A 53 -12.43 -13.65 7.12
N ARG A 54 -12.10 -14.81 6.53
CA ARG A 54 -12.54 -15.23 5.21
C ARG A 54 -14.06 -15.44 5.16
N VAL A 55 -14.63 -16.18 6.11
CA VAL A 55 -16.08 -16.49 6.13
C VAL A 55 -16.93 -15.25 6.44
N TRP A 56 -16.50 -14.43 7.40
CA TRP A 56 -17.19 -13.18 7.77
C TRP A 56 -17.25 -12.20 6.59
N GLY A 57 -16.11 -11.93 5.95
CA GLY A 57 -16.06 -11.00 4.83
C GLY A 57 -16.68 -11.56 3.56
N TYR A 58 -16.57 -12.86 3.30
CA TYR A 58 -17.27 -13.49 2.18
C TYR A 58 -18.79 -13.33 2.32
N ALA A 59 -19.35 -13.66 3.49
CA ALA A 59 -20.77 -13.49 3.76
C ALA A 59 -21.19 -12.01 3.68
N LYS A 60 -20.39 -11.08 4.23
CA LYS A 60 -20.61 -9.62 4.13
C LYS A 60 -20.85 -9.15 2.69
N TYR A 61 -20.14 -9.70 1.71
CA TYR A 61 -20.21 -9.26 0.31
C TYR A 61 -21.09 -10.15 -0.60
N HIS A 62 -21.46 -11.35 -0.16
CA HIS A 62 -22.25 -12.30 -0.96
C HIS A 62 -23.67 -12.55 -0.42
N HIS A 63 -23.97 -12.25 0.84
CA HIS A 63 -25.30 -12.51 1.42
C HIS A 63 -26.31 -11.39 1.12
N PRO A 64 -27.52 -11.69 0.59
CA PRO A 64 -28.50 -10.67 0.20
C PRO A 64 -28.99 -9.79 1.37
N ALA A 65 -28.89 -10.29 2.61
CA ALA A 65 -29.19 -9.50 3.82
C ALA A 65 -28.36 -8.21 3.94
N PHE A 66 -27.18 -8.13 3.32
CA PHE A 66 -26.36 -6.91 3.28
C PHE A 66 -26.71 -5.98 2.12
N CYS A 67 -27.68 -6.32 1.27
CA CYS A 67 -28.27 -5.43 0.26
C CYS A 67 -29.54 -4.73 0.78
N ASP A 68 -30.12 -5.22 1.88
CA ASP A 68 -31.33 -4.64 2.47
C ASP A 68 -30.99 -3.33 3.22
N THR A 69 -31.55 -2.22 2.73
CA THR A 69 -31.37 -0.89 3.33
C THR A 69 -32.34 -0.59 4.47
N LEU A 70 -33.40 -1.39 4.61
CA LEU A 70 -34.42 -1.34 5.65
C LEU A 70 -34.03 -2.23 6.85
N ARG A 71 -33.52 -3.44 6.60
CA ARG A 71 -32.99 -4.35 7.63
C ARG A 71 -31.46 -4.32 7.70
N ARG A 72 -30.93 -3.27 8.32
CA ARG A 72 -29.47 -3.10 8.51
C ARG A 72 -28.94 -4.12 9.52
N VAL A 73 -28.23 -5.14 9.03
CA VAL A 73 -27.50 -6.11 9.85
C VAL A 73 -26.17 -5.48 10.29
N ASP A 74 -25.96 -5.27 11.60
CA ASP A 74 -24.68 -4.79 12.12
C ASP A 74 -23.59 -5.86 11.99
N ILE A 75 -22.75 -5.67 10.96
CA ILE A 75 -21.67 -6.57 10.60
C ILE A 75 -20.47 -6.53 11.57
N ASP A 76 -20.31 -5.44 12.32
CA ASP A 76 -19.20 -5.29 13.28
C ASP A 76 -19.54 -6.02 14.58
N SER A 77 -20.75 -5.81 15.12
CA SER A 77 -21.26 -6.56 16.27
C SER A 77 -21.33 -8.06 16.01
N ALA A 78 -21.59 -8.46 14.76
CA ALA A 78 -21.48 -9.86 14.33
C ALA A 78 -20.05 -10.39 14.45
N LEU A 79 -19.03 -9.64 14.04
CA LEU A 79 -17.63 -10.05 14.20
C LEU A 79 -17.25 -10.19 15.67
N PHE A 80 -17.57 -9.19 16.49
CA PHE A 80 -17.25 -9.17 17.92
C PHE A 80 -17.94 -10.31 18.68
N SER A 81 -19.16 -10.68 18.27
CA SER A 81 -19.88 -11.84 18.83
C SER A 81 -19.28 -13.19 18.42
N LEU A 82 -18.57 -13.26 17.30
CA LEU A 82 -17.93 -14.48 16.79
C LEU A 82 -16.54 -14.70 17.38
N LEU A 83 -15.72 -13.65 17.50
CA LEU A 83 -14.33 -13.71 17.99
C LEU A 83 -14.12 -14.63 19.22
N PRO A 84 -14.79 -14.44 20.37
CA PRO A 84 -14.61 -15.28 21.55
C PRO A 84 -15.16 -16.71 21.38
N ARG A 85 -16.03 -16.95 20.39
CA ARG A 85 -16.60 -18.28 20.11
C ARG A 85 -15.74 -19.12 19.16
N VAL A 86 -14.85 -18.48 18.38
CA VAL A 86 -14.05 -19.18 17.38
C VAL A 86 -12.58 -19.32 17.76
N VAL A 87 -12.00 -18.36 18.50
CA VAL A 87 -10.54 -18.22 18.60
C VAL A 87 -9.85 -19.50 19.12
N HIS A 88 -10.30 -20.09 20.22
CA HIS A 88 -9.77 -21.33 20.78
C HIS A 88 -10.64 -22.57 20.49
N ALA A 89 -11.63 -22.45 19.60
CA ALA A 89 -12.55 -23.54 19.32
C ALA A 89 -11.90 -24.62 18.44
N ASP A 90 -12.23 -25.88 18.69
CA ASP A 90 -11.90 -26.95 17.75
C ASP A 90 -12.63 -26.75 16.42
N ARG A 91 -12.05 -27.27 15.34
CA ARG A 91 -12.51 -27.07 13.95
C ARG A 91 -14.01 -27.28 13.79
N GLU A 92 -14.55 -28.35 14.35
CA GLU A 92 -15.96 -28.74 14.27
C GLU A 92 -16.89 -27.74 14.98
N ILE A 93 -16.43 -27.17 16.10
CA ILE A 93 -17.18 -26.18 16.89
C ILE A 93 -17.13 -24.81 16.19
N ARG A 94 -15.94 -24.39 15.76
CA ARG A 94 -15.74 -23.18 14.95
C ARG A 94 -16.62 -23.20 13.71
N ASN A 95 -16.55 -24.26 12.92
CA ASN A 95 -17.29 -24.37 11.66
C ASN A 95 -18.80 -24.39 11.90
N ARG A 96 -19.27 -24.95 13.03
CA ARG A 96 -20.68 -24.85 13.45
C ARG A 96 -21.08 -23.41 13.77
N HIS A 97 -20.31 -22.69 14.59
CA HIS A 97 -20.61 -21.28 14.91
C HIS A 97 -20.64 -20.38 13.66
N LEU A 98 -19.72 -20.60 12.71
CA LEU A 98 -19.71 -19.89 11.43
C LEU A 98 -20.93 -20.26 10.56
N LEU A 99 -21.29 -21.55 10.48
CA LEU A 99 -22.46 -22.03 9.74
C LEU A 99 -23.78 -21.45 10.30
N ASP A 100 -23.95 -21.50 11.61
CA ASP A 100 -25.14 -21.00 12.32
C ASP A 100 -25.26 -19.48 12.16
N TRP A 101 -24.14 -18.75 12.20
CA TRP A 101 -24.12 -17.32 11.95
C TRP A 101 -24.56 -16.98 10.52
N VAL A 102 -23.99 -17.60 9.48
CA VAL A 102 -24.40 -17.27 8.10
C VAL A 102 -25.88 -17.63 7.87
N ARG A 103 -26.38 -18.75 8.41
CA ARG A 103 -27.81 -19.09 8.38
C ARG A 103 -28.69 -18.07 9.11
N SER A 104 -28.21 -17.49 10.21
CA SER A 104 -28.97 -16.48 10.97
C SER A 104 -29.22 -15.18 10.20
N LEU A 105 -28.51 -14.94 9.09
CA LEU A 105 -28.73 -13.81 8.18
C LEU A 105 -30.02 -13.94 7.35
N GLY A 106 -30.63 -15.13 7.32
CA GLY A 106 -31.88 -15.44 6.62
C GLY A 106 -31.68 -16.31 5.38
N ASP A 107 -32.78 -16.80 4.81
CA ASP A 107 -32.77 -17.60 3.59
C ASP A 107 -32.46 -16.76 2.34
N TYR A 108 -31.93 -17.42 1.30
CA TYR A 108 -31.64 -16.83 0.00
C TYR A 108 -31.82 -17.84 -1.13
N THR A 109 -32.03 -17.35 -2.35
CA THR A 109 -32.15 -18.17 -3.56
C THR A 109 -30.82 -18.19 -4.34
N PRO A 110 -30.17 -19.34 -4.51
CA PRO A 110 -29.02 -19.47 -5.43
C PRO A 110 -29.49 -19.62 -6.88
N ASN A 111 -29.06 -18.71 -7.76
CA ASN A 111 -29.39 -18.73 -9.18
C ASN A 111 -28.12 -18.73 -10.04
N ARG A 112 -27.52 -19.93 -10.16
CA ARG A 112 -26.31 -20.16 -10.95
C ARG A 112 -26.51 -19.82 -12.43
N VAL A 113 -27.66 -20.17 -13.00
CA VAL A 113 -27.93 -20.03 -14.43
C VAL A 113 -27.92 -18.56 -14.84
N GLU A 114 -28.65 -17.72 -14.12
CA GLU A 114 -28.66 -16.27 -14.37
C GLU A 114 -27.31 -15.63 -14.11
N TYR A 115 -26.60 -16.03 -13.05
CA TYR A 115 -25.25 -15.56 -12.76
C TYR A 115 -24.27 -15.86 -13.91
N GLU A 116 -24.26 -17.10 -14.42
CA GLU A 116 -23.39 -17.51 -15.53
C GLU A 116 -23.80 -16.84 -16.86
N GLN A 117 -25.11 -16.64 -17.11
CA GLN A 117 -25.63 -15.90 -18.27
C GLN A 117 -25.25 -14.42 -18.24
N ASN A 118 -25.33 -13.76 -17.08
CA ASN A 118 -24.98 -12.33 -16.92
C ASN A 118 -23.46 -12.08 -17.08
N LEU A 119 -22.61 -13.07 -16.81
CA LEU A 119 -21.17 -12.97 -17.01
C LEU A 119 -20.71 -13.39 -18.42
N ALA A 120 -21.46 -14.25 -19.11
CA ALA A 120 -21.12 -14.75 -20.45
C ALA A 120 -20.79 -13.68 -21.53
N PRO A 121 -21.43 -12.49 -21.58
CA PRO A 121 -21.09 -11.47 -22.59
C PRO A 121 -19.88 -10.59 -22.21
N LEU A 122 -19.26 -10.80 -21.04
CA LEU A 122 -18.18 -9.95 -20.53
C LEU A 122 -16.81 -10.61 -20.71
N GLU A 123 -15.82 -9.86 -21.19
CA GLU A 123 -14.42 -10.27 -21.16
C GLU A 123 -13.87 -10.04 -19.73
N LEU A 124 -13.87 -11.09 -18.91
CA LEU A 124 -13.57 -11.02 -17.48
C LEU A 124 -12.20 -11.62 -17.14
N VAL A 125 -11.36 -10.80 -16.50
CA VAL A 125 -10.19 -11.29 -15.75
C VAL A 125 -10.57 -11.36 -14.27
N SER A 126 -10.85 -12.57 -13.77
CA SER A 126 -11.11 -12.78 -12.34
C SER A 126 -9.81 -12.79 -11.56
N THR A 127 -9.66 -11.87 -10.62
CA THR A 127 -8.50 -11.77 -9.70
C THR A 127 -8.71 -12.46 -8.35
N VAL A 128 -9.93 -12.95 -8.10
CA VAL A 128 -10.37 -13.57 -6.84
C VAL A 128 -10.31 -15.09 -6.94
N ASP A 129 -9.62 -15.75 -6.00
CA ASP A 129 -9.68 -17.21 -5.88
C ASP A 129 -10.68 -17.65 -4.80
N LEU A 130 -11.81 -18.21 -5.25
CA LEU A 130 -12.84 -18.78 -4.39
C LEU A 130 -12.66 -20.29 -4.14
N ALA A 131 -11.53 -20.90 -4.53
CA ALA A 131 -11.28 -22.33 -4.33
C ALA A 131 -11.36 -22.76 -2.85
N TRP A 132 -10.96 -21.89 -1.91
CA TRP A 132 -11.01 -22.15 -0.47
C TRP A 132 -12.42 -22.49 0.04
N THR A 133 -13.48 -21.97 -0.61
CA THR A 133 -14.89 -22.29 -0.25
C THR A 133 -15.22 -23.78 -0.43
N ARG A 134 -14.45 -24.50 -1.25
CA ARG A 134 -14.58 -25.95 -1.50
C ARG A 134 -13.74 -26.82 -0.56
N ASP A 135 -12.94 -26.23 0.30
CA ASP A 135 -12.08 -26.98 1.22
C ASP A 135 -12.89 -27.58 2.38
N THR A 136 -13.37 -28.80 2.15
CA THR A 136 -14.06 -29.59 3.19
C THR A 136 -13.16 -30.08 4.31
N THR A 137 -11.83 -30.01 4.17
CA THR A 137 -10.88 -30.33 5.26
C THR A 137 -10.77 -29.16 6.24
N LEU A 138 -10.81 -27.92 5.75
CA LEU A 138 -10.84 -26.71 6.57
C LEU A 138 -12.26 -26.44 7.12
N LEU A 139 -13.26 -26.41 6.25
CA LEU A 139 -14.61 -25.90 6.54
C LEU A 139 -15.60 -27.00 6.95
N GLY A 140 -15.28 -28.27 6.74
CA GLY A 140 -16.27 -29.34 6.82
C GLY A 140 -17.28 -29.28 5.66
N ARG A 141 -18.16 -30.27 5.56
CA ARG A 141 -19.08 -30.42 4.43
C ARG A 141 -20.12 -29.29 4.34
N ASP A 142 -20.78 -28.97 5.44
CA ASP A 142 -21.99 -28.15 5.41
C ASP A 142 -21.69 -26.66 5.23
N LEU A 143 -20.65 -26.13 5.90
CA LEU A 143 -20.19 -24.76 5.71
C LEU A 143 -19.57 -24.58 4.31
N SER A 144 -18.77 -25.54 3.84
CA SER A 144 -18.24 -25.51 2.47
C SER A 144 -19.36 -25.49 1.42
N ARG A 145 -20.41 -26.29 1.60
CA ARG A 145 -21.57 -26.29 0.70
C ARG A 145 -22.29 -24.94 0.73
N LEU A 146 -22.60 -24.44 1.93
CA LEU A 146 -23.30 -23.17 2.10
C LEU A 146 -22.56 -22.01 1.41
N LEU A 147 -21.23 -21.92 1.56
CA LEU A 147 -20.42 -20.86 0.94
C LEU A 147 -20.33 -20.97 -0.59
N GLN A 148 -20.36 -22.19 -1.13
CA GLN A 148 -20.45 -22.43 -2.57
C GLN A 148 -21.81 -22.00 -3.13
N ASP A 149 -22.90 -22.31 -2.44
CA ASP A 149 -24.25 -21.91 -2.85
C ASP A 149 -24.43 -20.38 -2.74
N LEU A 150 -23.91 -19.78 -1.65
CA LEU A 150 -23.93 -18.34 -1.39
C LEU A 150 -23.25 -17.50 -2.49
N ARG A 151 -22.28 -18.07 -3.23
CA ARG A 151 -21.66 -17.41 -4.39
C ARG A 151 -22.73 -16.92 -5.39
N TYR A 152 -23.75 -17.74 -5.59
CA TYR A 152 -24.80 -17.58 -6.60
C TYR A 152 -26.09 -16.98 -6.01
N ALA A 153 -26.09 -16.52 -4.76
CA ALA A 153 -27.25 -15.88 -4.14
C ALA A 153 -27.68 -14.63 -4.94
N GLU A 154 -28.95 -14.56 -5.31
CA GLU A 154 -29.58 -13.40 -5.94
C GLU A 154 -29.46 -12.17 -5.02
N ARG A 155 -28.76 -11.12 -5.48
CA ARG A 155 -28.42 -9.95 -4.63
C ARG A 155 -28.27 -8.66 -5.44
N GLY A 156 -28.62 -7.54 -4.81
CA GLY A 156 -28.47 -6.20 -5.37
C GLY A 156 -27.15 -5.52 -4.99
N GLU A 157 -27.12 -4.18 -4.97
CA GLU A 157 -25.99 -3.44 -4.43
C GLU A 157 -25.80 -3.71 -2.93
N ASN A 158 -24.55 -3.83 -2.49
CA ASN A 158 -24.22 -4.06 -1.09
C ASN A 158 -24.26 -2.73 -0.29
N TYR A 159 -24.86 -2.70 0.89
CA TYR A 159 -24.97 -1.51 1.75
C TYR A 159 -23.59 -1.00 2.20
N TYR A 160 -22.67 -1.91 2.53
CA TYR A 160 -21.33 -1.58 3.03
C TYR A 160 -20.37 -1.13 1.93
N LEU A 161 -20.63 -1.53 0.68
CA LEU A 161 -19.78 -1.24 -0.46
C LEU A 161 -20.61 -0.88 -1.70
N ARG A 162 -20.62 0.41 -2.06
CA ARG A 162 -21.37 0.92 -3.21
C ARG A 162 -20.49 1.63 -4.21
N MET A 163 -20.86 1.58 -5.48
CA MET A 163 -20.19 2.37 -6.51
C MET A 163 -20.55 3.85 -6.33
N GLY A 164 -19.56 4.65 -5.96
CA GLY A 164 -19.67 6.10 -5.86
C GLY A 164 -19.69 6.75 -7.24
N THR A 165 -20.70 7.58 -7.49
CA THR A 165 -20.72 8.52 -8.62
C THR A 165 -20.12 9.85 -8.16
N THR A 166 -19.16 10.39 -8.92
CA THR A 166 -18.74 11.79 -8.72
C THR A 166 -19.60 12.72 -9.58
N GLY A 167 -19.87 13.93 -9.08
CA GLY A 167 -20.52 14.97 -9.88
C GLY A 167 -19.63 15.57 -10.98
N ASN A 168 -18.41 15.05 -11.17
CA ASN A 168 -17.37 15.64 -12.01
C ASN A 168 -17.31 15.02 -13.42
N GLY A 169 -18.36 14.32 -13.85
CA GLY A 169 -18.53 13.80 -15.21
C GLY A 169 -18.35 12.28 -15.35
N PRO A 170 -18.68 11.72 -16.52
CA PRO A 170 -18.61 10.29 -16.77
C PRO A 170 -17.17 9.78 -16.78
N GLY A 171 -16.90 8.71 -16.02
CA GLY A 171 -15.64 7.96 -16.05
C GLY A 171 -14.90 7.82 -14.71
N TYR A 172 -15.22 8.63 -13.69
CA TYR A 172 -14.61 8.46 -12.35
C TYR A 172 -15.57 7.81 -11.36
N HIS A 173 -15.42 6.49 -11.22
CA HIS A 173 -16.10 5.65 -10.24
C HIS A 173 -15.13 5.22 -9.16
N TYR A 174 -15.57 5.24 -7.89
CA TYR A 174 -14.77 4.77 -6.75
C TYR A 174 -15.63 3.89 -5.86
N LEU A 175 -15.00 2.98 -5.12
CA LEU A 175 -15.70 2.16 -4.13
C LEU A 175 -15.95 2.99 -2.85
N SER A 176 -17.22 3.13 -2.48
CA SER A 176 -17.66 3.91 -1.34
C SER A 176 -17.96 2.98 -0.16
N LEU A 177 -17.17 3.12 0.89
CA LEU A 177 -17.31 2.40 2.17
C LEU A 177 -18.23 3.13 3.17
N ARG A 178 -19.18 3.94 2.68
CA ARG A 178 -20.04 4.81 3.52
C ARG A 178 -20.99 4.04 4.44
N GLY A 179 -21.19 2.75 4.22
CA GLY A 179 -21.98 1.90 5.12
C GLY A 179 -21.19 1.38 6.33
N GLU A 180 -19.85 1.47 6.33
CA GLU A 180 -19.01 1.04 7.45
C GLU A 180 -19.13 2.00 8.65
N SER A 181 -19.20 1.43 9.87
CA SER A 181 -19.16 2.21 11.11
C SER A 181 -17.77 2.79 11.36
N PHE A 182 -17.71 4.06 11.75
CA PHE A 182 -16.48 4.72 12.19
C PHE A 182 -16.30 4.53 13.69
N HIS A 183 -15.22 3.84 14.07
CA HIS A 183 -14.81 3.65 15.46
C HIS A 183 -13.65 4.61 15.78
N PRO A 184 -13.82 5.61 16.65
CA PRO A 184 -12.71 6.45 17.08
C PRO A 184 -11.70 5.62 17.89
N THR A 185 -10.42 5.97 17.78
CA THR A 185 -9.30 5.14 18.21
C THR A 185 -8.56 5.53 19.52
N PRO A 186 -9.15 6.23 20.52
CA PRO A 186 -8.40 6.58 21.74
C PRO A 186 -8.08 5.37 22.62
N GLN A 187 -8.76 4.23 22.42
CA GLN A 187 -8.47 2.95 23.06
C GLN A 187 -8.29 1.89 21.98
N MET A 188 -7.14 1.21 21.99
CA MET A 188 -6.89 0.03 21.16
C MET A 188 -7.44 -1.20 21.87
N ASP A 189 -8.14 -2.03 21.12
CA ASP A 189 -8.86 -3.22 21.60
C ASP A 189 -8.73 -4.29 20.51
N SER A 190 -8.53 -5.55 20.90
CA SER A 190 -8.13 -6.60 19.96
C SER A 190 -9.19 -6.87 18.90
N GLY A 191 -10.48 -6.76 19.24
CA GLY A 191 -11.55 -6.88 18.26
C GLY A 191 -11.60 -5.71 17.28
N LEU A 192 -11.38 -4.46 17.71
CA LEU A 192 -11.27 -3.29 16.81
C LEU A 192 -10.04 -3.38 15.89
N ASN A 193 -8.92 -3.88 16.40
CA ASN A 193 -7.70 -4.11 15.63
C ASN A 193 -7.92 -5.18 14.55
N LEU A 194 -8.53 -6.32 14.92
CA LEU A 194 -8.87 -7.39 13.99
C LEU A 194 -9.95 -6.96 12.99
N LEU A 195 -10.96 -6.16 13.40
CA LEU A 195 -11.95 -5.57 12.48
C LEU A 195 -11.26 -4.70 11.41
N THR A 196 -10.28 -3.89 11.81
CA THR A 196 -9.49 -3.06 10.88
C THR A 196 -8.76 -3.91 9.84
N LEU A 197 -8.07 -4.96 10.29
CA LEU A 197 -7.38 -5.91 9.40
C LEU A 197 -8.37 -6.66 8.50
N PHE A 198 -9.47 -7.20 9.05
CA PHE A 198 -10.42 -8.04 8.33
C PHE A 198 -11.22 -7.24 7.30
N ARG A 199 -11.59 -5.98 7.60
CA ARG A 199 -12.19 -5.06 6.63
C ARG A 199 -11.25 -4.86 5.44
N LEU A 200 -10.01 -4.43 5.68
CA LEU A 200 -9.07 -4.18 4.59
C LEU A 200 -8.76 -5.46 3.80
N TRP A 201 -8.49 -6.57 4.49
CA TRP A 201 -8.14 -7.83 3.84
C TRP A 201 -9.22 -8.29 2.84
N ASN A 202 -10.49 -8.28 3.27
CA ASN A 202 -11.59 -8.71 2.40
C ASN A 202 -11.92 -7.69 1.29
N ILE A 203 -11.79 -6.37 1.54
CA ILE A 203 -11.99 -5.36 0.48
C ILE A 203 -10.99 -5.59 -0.67
N ILE A 204 -9.74 -5.86 -0.33
CA ILE A 204 -8.68 -6.09 -1.32
C ILE A 204 -8.82 -7.48 -1.98
N GLU A 205 -9.17 -8.50 -1.20
CA GLU A 205 -9.42 -9.86 -1.71
C GLU A 205 -10.48 -9.89 -2.82
N TYR A 206 -11.60 -9.18 -2.64
CA TYR A 206 -12.75 -9.26 -3.56
C TYR A 206 -12.82 -8.12 -4.59
N TYR A 207 -12.16 -6.97 -4.34
CA TYR A 207 -12.36 -5.77 -5.16
C TYR A 207 -11.08 -5.04 -5.61
N ALA A 208 -9.88 -5.48 -5.24
CA ALA A 208 -8.65 -4.89 -5.78
C ALA A 208 -8.30 -5.48 -7.16
N PRO A 209 -8.17 -4.65 -8.22
CA PRO A 209 -7.78 -5.13 -9.54
C PRO A 209 -6.32 -5.62 -9.60
N TYR A 210 -5.49 -5.20 -8.63
CA TYR A 210 -4.06 -5.50 -8.59
C TYR A 210 -3.65 -6.43 -7.44
N ARG A 211 -4.59 -7.21 -6.87
CA ARG A 211 -4.32 -8.21 -5.81
C ARG A 211 -3.14 -9.14 -6.13
N ALA A 212 -2.95 -9.50 -7.41
CA ALA A 212 -1.89 -10.42 -7.84
C ALA A 212 -0.47 -9.80 -7.88
N VAL A 213 -0.31 -8.49 -7.63
CA VAL A 213 0.98 -7.77 -7.69
C VAL A 213 1.26 -6.93 -6.42
N THR A 214 0.67 -7.35 -5.30
CA THR A 214 1.01 -6.88 -3.94
C THR A 214 2.48 -7.22 -3.59
N LEU A 215 2.99 -6.66 -2.50
CA LEU A 215 4.38 -6.84 -2.07
C LEU A 215 4.71 -8.31 -1.72
N HIS A 216 3.77 -8.97 -1.05
CA HIS A 216 3.76 -10.40 -0.73
C HIS A 216 2.42 -11.00 -1.21
N PRO A 217 2.30 -12.34 -1.33
CA PRO A 217 1.03 -12.99 -1.65
C PRO A 217 -0.07 -12.59 -0.66
N TRP A 218 -1.23 -12.13 -1.15
CA TRP A 218 -2.24 -11.50 -0.29
C TRP A 218 -2.83 -12.43 0.77
N GLU A 219 -2.82 -13.74 0.52
CA GLU A 219 -3.18 -14.78 1.48
C GLU A 219 -2.26 -14.85 2.73
N GLU A 220 -0.98 -14.47 2.62
CA GLU A 220 0.00 -14.48 3.75
C GLU A 220 -0.17 -13.27 4.69
N VAL A 221 -0.92 -12.24 4.25
CA VAL A 221 -1.14 -11.00 5.02
C VAL A 221 -1.94 -11.27 6.30
N LEU A 222 -2.89 -12.22 6.29
CA LEU A 222 -3.59 -12.59 7.53
C LEU A 222 -2.63 -13.26 8.52
N SER A 223 -1.86 -14.25 8.06
CA SER A 223 -0.89 -14.98 8.87
C SER A 223 0.14 -14.05 9.51
N THR A 224 0.54 -13.01 8.78
CA THR A 224 1.50 -11.99 9.25
C THR A 224 0.88 -10.99 10.22
N TYR A 225 -0.29 -10.41 9.90
CA TYR A 225 -0.82 -9.25 10.64
C TYR A 225 -1.80 -9.59 11.76
N ILE A 226 -2.42 -10.78 11.77
CA ILE A 226 -3.26 -11.22 12.91
C ILE A 226 -2.47 -11.24 14.23
N PRO A 227 -1.31 -11.90 14.35
CA PRO A 227 -0.55 -11.92 15.61
C PRO A 227 0.07 -10.56 15.96
N LEU A 228 0.40 -9.73 14.96
CA LEU A 228 0.98 -8.40 15.20
C LEU A 228 -0.06 -7.38 15.65
N MET A 229 -1.20 -7.28 14.96
CA MET A 229 -2.22 -6.27 15.23
C MET A 229 -3.20 -6.72 16.31
N GLY A 230 -3.53 -8.02 16.39
CA GLY A 230 -4.51 -8.54 17.33
C GLY A 230 -4.15 -8.30 18.80
N VAL A 231 -2.85 -8.27 19.13
CA VAL A 231 -2.35 -8.10 20.52
C VAL A 231 -1.85 -6.68 20.82
N GLU A 232 -1.80 -5.79 19.83
CA GLU A 232 -1.20 -4.47 20.01
C GLU A 232 -2.14 -3.51 20.76
N THR A 233 -1.59 -2.85 21.77
CA THR A 233 -2.33 -1.95 22.68
C THR A 233 -1.76 -0.53 22.65
N ASP A 234 -0.53 -0.33 22.16
CA ASP A 234 0.05 1.00 21.95
C ASP A 234 -0.36 1.57 20.58
N GLY A 235 -1.11 2.68 20.61
CA GLY A 235 -1.59 3.33 19.38
C GLY A 235 -0.49 3.82 18.43
N ARG A 236 0.74 4.07 18.89
CA ARG A 236 1.86 4.48 18.01
C ARG A 236 2.48 3.29 17.27
N ARG A 237 2.57 2.13 17.93
CA ARG A 237 2.96 0.86 17.30
C ARG A 237 1.85 0.38 16.36
N PHE A 238 0.59 0.42 16.77
CA PHE A 238 -0.54 0.09 15.90
C PHE A 238 -0.56 0.98 14.64
N ALA A 239 -0.33 2.29 14.75
CA ALA A 239 -0.23 3.18 13.60
C ALA A 239 0.89 2.78 12.63
N ARG A 240 2.04 2.30 13.13
CA ARG A 240 3.13 1.76 12.29
C ARG A 240 2.76 0.41 11.65
N LEU A 241 2.09 -0.49 12.39
CA LEU A 241 1.57 -1.75 11.82
C LEU A 241 0.55 -1.47 10.71
N TYR A 242 -0.34 -0.50 10.90
CA TYR A 242 -1.28 -0.06 9.87
C TYR A 242 -0.57 0.51 8.63
N MET A 243 0.46 1.34 8.79
CA MET A 243 1.26 1.81 7.66
C MET A 243 1.92 0.66 6.89
N ARG A 244 2.47 -0.35 7.59
CA ARG A 244 3.03 -1.56 6.97
C ARG A 244 1.97 -2.41 6.25
N LEU A 245 0.80 -2.57 6.85
CA LEU A 245 -0.33 -3.26 6.22
C LEU A 245 -0.77 -2.56 4.92
N ILE A 246 -0.76 -1.23 4.87
CA ILE A 246 -1.03 -0.45 3.65
C ILE A 246 0.14 -0.54 2.65
N ARG A 247 1.39 -0.68 3.13
CA ARG A 247 2.58 -0.93 2.29
C ARG A 247 2.49 -2.25 1.52
N GLU A 248 1.84 -3.29 2.08
CA GLU A 248 1.63 -4.57 1.39
C GLU A 248 0.93 -4.42 0.04
N LEU A 249 0.04 -3.42 -0.09
CA LEU A 249 -0.69 -3.15 -1.34
C LEU A 249 0.22 -2.77 -2.51
N ASN A 250 1.44 -2.29 -2.23
CA ASN A 250 2.43 -1.91 -3.24
C ASN A 250 1.87 -0.89 -4.27
N ASP A 251 0.89 -0.08 -3.88
CA ASP A 251 0.14 0.81 -4.76
C ASP A 251 0.40 2.28 -4.37
N GLY A 252 0.83 3.10 -5.33
CA GLY A 252 1.03 4.54 -5.12
C GLY A 252 -0.25 5.32 -4.77
N HIS A 253 -1.44 4.75 -4.99
CA HIS A 253 -2.74 5.29 -4.59
C HIS A 253 -3.13 4.91 -3.14
N ALA A 254 -2.52 3.85 -2.58
CA ALA A 254 -2.81 3.38 -1.23
C ALA A 254 -2.11 4.29 -0.20
N TYR A 255 -2.87 5.23 0.36
CA TYR A 255 -2.36 6.21 1.31
C TYR A 255 -2.39 5.70 2.76
N ALA A 256 -1.26 5.83 3.45
CA ALA A 256 -1.16 5.81 4.90
C ALA A 256 -0.63 7.17 5.39
N PRO A 257 -0.85 7.57 6.66
CA PRO A 257 -0.43 8.88 7.18
C PRO A 257 1.07 8.93 7.50
N ILE A 258 1.91 8.76 6.47
CA ILE A 258 3.39 8.69 6.53
C ILE A 258 4.02 9.93 7.17
N GLU A 259 3.39 11.09 7.05
CA GLU A 259 3.72 12.33 7.76
C GLU A 259 3.77 12.15 9.29
N MET A 260 3.09 11.17 9.87
CA MET A 260 3.19 10.89 11.32
C MET A 260 4.57 10.34 11.73
N LEU A 261 5.36 9.78 10.79
CA LEU A 261 6.72 9.30 11.04
C LEU A 261 7.72 10.44 11.28
N PHE A 262 7.53 11.59 10.64
CA PHE A 262 8.50 12.70 10.64
C PHE A 262 7.93 14.02 11.17
N GLY A 263 6.62 14.22 11.07
CA GLY A 263 5.89 15.43 11.45
C GLY A 263 5.20 16.13 10.26
N GLN A 264 4.31 17.07 10.58
CA GLN A 264 3.48 17.81 9.61
C GLN A 264 4.04 19.19 9.23
N ARG A 265 5.32 19.45 9.50
CA ARG A 265 6.07 20.62 9.03
C ARG A 265 7.21 20.16 8.13
N MET A 266 7.83 21.05 7.36
CA MET A 266 9.00 20.74 6.53
C MET A 266 9.95 21.93 6.39
N LEU A 267 11.18 21.66 5.98
CA LEU A 267 12.12 22.71 5.58
C LEU A 267 11.55 23.52 4.40
N PRO A 268 11.74 24.86 4.34
CA PRO A 268 11.12 25.74 3.34
C PRO A 268 11.87 25.73 1.99
N VAL A 269 12.25 24.55 1.51
CA VAL A 269 13.10 24.36 0.33
C VAL A 269 12.41 23.54 -0.76
N TRP A 270 12.84 23.78 -2.00
CA TRP A 270 12.57 22.87 -3.11
C TRP A 270 13.61 21.74 -3.14
N PRO A 271 13.23 20.46 -2.92
CA PRO A 271 14.16 19.35 -2.90
C PRO A 271 14.61 18.91 -4.30
N LEU A 272 15.93 18.83 -4.49
CA LEU A 272 16.56 17.98 -5.50
C LEU A 272 16.99 16.66 -4.86
N GLN A 273 17.22 15.65 -5.70
CA GLN A 273 17.67 14.33 -5.26
C GLN A 273 18.55 13.70 -6.34
N ALA A 274 19.70 13.19 -5.93
CA ALA A 274 20.64 12.42 -6.73
C ALA A 274 21.30 11.36 -5.85
N ASP A 275 21.50 10.16 -6.38
CA ASP A 275 22.23 9.05 -5.72
C ASP A 275 21.83 8.80 -4.25
N GLY A 276 20.51 8.74 -4.01
CA GLY A 276 19.94 8.53 -2.68
C GLY A 276 19.98 9.74 -1.73
N ARG A 277 20.69 10.82 -2.08
CA ARG A 277 20.88 12.02 -1.24
C ARG A 277 19.88 13.12 -1.62
N LEU A 278 19.50 13.94 -0.65
CA LEU A 278 18.64 15.11 -0.85
C LEU A 278 19.46 16.40 -0.83
N PHE A 279 19.12 17.33 -1.72
CA PHE A 279 19.82 18.60 -1.86
C PHE A 279 18.83 19.77 -1.95
N VAL A 280 19.24 20.94 -1.48
CA VAL A 280 18.52 22.20 -1.69
C VAL A 280 18.59 22.57 -3.18
N GLY A 281 17.45 22.64 -3.85
CA GLY A 281 17.32 23.09 -5.23
C GLY A 281 16.99 24.57 -5.38
N TYR A 282 16.19 25.07 -4.44
CA TYR A 282 15.82 26.47 -4.27
C TYR A 282 15.39 26.67 -2.82
N SER A 283 15.66 27.85 -2.28
CA SER A 283 15.27 28.29 -0.94
C SER A 283 14.86 29.76 -0.99
N GLY A 284 13.90 30.15 -0.16
CA GLY A 284 13.66 31.56 0.17
C GLY A 284 14.48 32.05 1.37
N ASP A 285 15.06 31.11 2.13
CA ASP A 285 15.96 31.36 3.25
C ASP A 285 17.41 31.39 2.76
N SER A 286 18.11 32.50 3.03
CA SER A 286 19.51 32.71 2.63
C SER A 286 20.51 31.81 3.35
N ALA A 287 20.13 31.16 4.45
CA ALA A 287 20.97 30.18 5.14
C ALA A 287 21.10 28.86 4.35
N LEU A 288 20.17 28.58 3.43
CA LEU A 288 20.11 27.34 2.64
C LEU A 288 20.39 27.64 1.16
N GLU A 289 21.57 27.26 0.69
CA GLU A 289 22.01 27.55 -0.68
C GLU A 289 21.74 26.39 -1.63
N ARG A 290 21.49 26.73 -2.89
CA ARG A 290 21.28 25.72 -3.94
C ARG A 290 22.54 24.87 -4.11
N GLY A 291 22.40 23.56 -3.87
CA GLY A 291 23.49 22.58 -3.93
C GLY A 291 23.88 22.03 -2.56
N ASP A 292 23.41 22.61 -1.46
CA ASP A 292 23.60 22.05 -0.12
C ASP A 292 22.95 20.68 -0.02
N GLU A 293 23.70 19.68 0.44
CA GLU A 293 23.14 18.38 0.81
C GLU A 293 22.51 18.47 2.20
N VAL A 294 21.29 17.94 2.36
CA VAL A 294 20.66 17.76 3.66
C VAL A 294 21.04 16.38 4.20
N VAL A 295 21.86 16.34 5.25
CA VAL A 295 22.46 15.11 5.81
C VAL A 295 21.62 14.56 6.96
N ALA A 296 21.13 15.42 7.86
CA ALA A 296 20.26 15.04 8.96
C ALA A 296 19.28 16.17 9.33
N ILE A 297 18.15 15.81 9.95
CA ILE A 297 17.15 16.75 10.49
C ILE A 297 16.81 16.30 11.91
N ASP A 298 16.89 17.22 12.88
CA ASP A 298 16.59 16.99 14.30
C ASP A 298 17.32 15.77 14.91
N GLY A 299 18.55 15.53 14.46
CA GLY A 299 19.37 14.38 14.84
C GLY A 299 19.11 13.10 14.05
N GLU A 300 18.06 13.03 13.21
CA GLU A 300 17.74 11.86 12.38
C GLU A 300 18.46 11.93 11.01
N PRO A 301 19.36 10.98 10.67
CA PRO A 301 20.02 10.93 9.37
C PRO A 301 19.04 10.73 8.22
N LEU A 302 19.26 11.41 7.10
CA LEU A 302 18.38 11.28 5.94
C LEU A 302 18.36 9.85 5.36
N SER A 303 19.46 9.10 5.48
CA SER A 303 19.52 7.68 5.10
C SER A 303 18.50 6.83 5.87
N GLU A 304 18.41 6.98 7.19
CA GLU A 304 17.49 6.21 8.02
C GLU A 304 16.03 6.57 7.73
N ARG A 305 15.77 7.86 7.51
CA ARG A 305 14.45 8.39 7.12
C ARG A 305 14.00 7.87 5.75
N LEU A 306 14.94 7.59 4.85
CA LEU A 306 14.66 6.95 3.56
C LEU A 306 14.34 5.45 3.72
N GLU A 307 15.02 4.73 4.61
CA GLU A 307 14.67 3.33 4.91
C GLU A 307 13.30 3.20 5.56
N LEU A 308 12.96 4.08 6.51
CA LEU A 308 11.60 4.17 7.06
C LEU A 308 10.55 4.42 5.95
N LEU A 309 10.86 5.25 4.96
CA LEU A 309 9.96 5.42 3.81
C LEU A 309 9.84 4.17 2.94
N ARG A 310 10.88 3.34 2.83
CA ARG A 310 10.80 2.03 2.13
C ARG A 310 9.92 1.04 2.89
N GLU A 311 10.04 1.01 4.22
CA GLU A 311 9.29 0.13 5.13
C GLU A 311 7.80 0.49 5.20
N TYR A 312 7.46 1.79 5.23
CA TYR A 312 6.10 2.24 5.55
C TYR A 312 5.30 2.80 4.37
N ALA A 313 5.92 3.33 3.30
CA ALA A 313 5.16 4.02 2.24
C ALA A 313 4.77 3.09 1.07
N SER A 314 3.46 2.89 0.85
CA SER A 314 2.96 2.13 -0.31
C SER A 314 3.27 2.84 -1.63
N ARG A 315 4.09 2.19 -2.47
CA ARG A 315 4.70 2.76 -3.68
C ARG A 315 5.03 1.67 -4.69
N SER A 316 4.43 1.73 -5.88
CA SER A 316 4.54 0.70 -6.92
C SER A 316 5.89 0.59 -7.64
N ASN A 317 6.84 1.48 -7.33
CA ASN A 317 8.20 1.44 -7.88
C ASN A 317 9.11 2.47 -7.18
N GLU A 318 10.43 2.28 -7.33
CA GLU A 318 11.46 3.17 -6.77
C GLU A 318 11.31 4.63 -7.26
N ALA A 319 10.75 4.91 -8.44
CA ALA A 319 10.55 6.28 -8.88
C ALA A 319 9.46 7.02 -8.07
N SER A 320 8.37 6.33 -7.71
CA SER A 320 7.34 6.88 -6.83
C SER A 320 7.79 6.96 -5.37
N LEU A 321 8.61 6.02 -4.90
CA LEU A 321 9.28 6.09 -3.60
C LEU A 321 10.28 7.25 -3.51
N ARG A 322 11.13 7.45 -4.53
CA ARG A 322 12.00 8.65 -4.64
C ARG A 322 11.21 9.95 -4.66
N ARG A 323 10.01 9.97 -5.27
CA ARG A 323 9.12 11.14 -5.19
C ARG A 323 8.64 11.38 -3.75
N ALA A 324 8.26 10.34 -3.01
CA ALA A 324 7.85 10.45 -1.61
C ALA A 324 9.00 10.94 -0.71
N ALA A 325 10.20 10.36 -0.88
CA ALA A 325 11.44 10.74 -0.21
C ALA A 325 11.74 12.24 -0.23
N ARG A 326 11.52 12.90 -1.37
CA ARG A 326 11.75 14.35 -1.50
C ARG A 326 10.87 15.20 -0.57
N TYR A 327 9.63 14.78 -0.32
CA TYR A 327 8.69 15.53 0.51
C TYR A 327 8.77 15.11 1.97
N TYR A 328 8.60 13.82 2.26
CA TYR A 328 8.57 13.30 3.63
C TYR A 328 9.96 13.28 4.28
N GLY A 329 11.02 13.06 3.50
CA GLY A 329 12.40 13.06 4.00
C GLY A 329 12.81 14.41 4.62
N LEU A 330 12.20 15.53 4.21
CA LEU A 330 12.45 16.87 4.76
C LEU A 330 11.42 17.33 5.81
N CYS A 331 10.54 16.44 6.28
CA CYS A 331 9.51 16.77 7.26
C CYS A 331 10.03 16.78 8.70
N THR A 332 9.36 17.49 9.60
CA THR A 332 9.73 17.65 11.01
C THR A 332 8.49 17.94 11.86
N ARG A 333 8.60 17.69 13.17
CA ARG A 333 7.59 18.03 14.17
C ARG A 333 7.79 19.43 14.77
N ARG A 334 8.93 20.07 14.51
CA ARG A 334 9.34 21.33 15.15
C ARG A 334 9.10 22.55 14.26
N ASP A 335 8.78 23.68 14.88
CA ASP A 335 8.65 24.97 14.20
C ASP A 335 10.01 25.54 13.73
N THR A 336 11.09 25.13 14.41
CA THR A 336 12.48 25.31 13.99
C THR A 336 13.17 23.95 14.07
N ALA A 337 13.75 23.49 12.96
CA ALA A 337 14.49 22.23 12.91
C ALA A 337 15.99 22.47 13.00
N GLU A 338 16.69 21.58 13.68
CA GLU A 338 18.14 21.45 13.54
C GLU A 338 18.43 20.72 12.22
N VAL A 339 19.29 21.27 11.37
CA VAL A 339 19.60 20.73 10.05
C VAL A 339 21.11 20.62 9.89
N VAL A 340 21.60 19.40 9.71
CA VAL A 340 23.00 19.16 9.33
C VAL A 340 23.07 19.21 7.81
N LEU A 341 23.83 20.17 7.28
CA LEU A 341 24.08 20.33 5.86
C LEU A 341 25.50 19.90 5.51
N ARG A 342 25.73 19.56 4.24
CA ARG A 342 27.08 19.45 3.67
C ARG A 342 27.23 20.34 2.44
N ARG A 343 28.16 21.30 2.54
CA ARG A 343 28.48 22.29 1.49
C ARG A 343 29.97 22.20 1.16
N ALA A 344 30.30 22.00 -0.12
CA ALA A 344 31.68 21.84 -0.61
C ALA A 344 32.55 20.80 0.15
N GLY A 345 31.93 19.82 0.81
CA GLY A 345 32.60 18.79 1.61
C GLY A 345 32.69 19.08 3.12
N ALA A 346 32.50 20.32 3.55
CA ALA A 346 32.35 20.67 4.96
C ALA A 346 30.91 20.36 5.43
N CYS A 347 30.76 20.00 6.70
CA CYS A 347 29.44 19.81 7.35
C CYS A 347 29.21 20.92 8.37
N ASP A 348 28.05 21.57 8.31
CA ASP A 348 27.61 22.62 9.23
C ASP A 348 26.22 22.29 9.79
N THR A 349 25.93 22.74 11.02
CA THR A 349 24.62 22.58 11.66
C THR A 349 23.92 23.93 11.76
N LEU A 350 22.72 24.04 11.18
CA LEU A 350 21.90 25.26 11.19
C LEU A 350 20.57 25.02 11.91
N HIS A 351 19.95 26.10 12.38
CA HIS A 351 18.60 26.09 12.93
C HIS A 351 17.67 26.80 11.94
N VAL A 352 16.76 26.05 11.32
CA VAL A 352 15.96 26.50 10.17
C VAL A 352 14.50 26.60 10.56
N ALA A 353 13.88 27.76 10.35
CA ALA A 353 12.43 27.93 10.52
C ALA A 353 11.65 27.10 9.49
N THR A 354 10.68 26.32 9.95
CA THR A 354 9.97 25.32 9.13
C THR A 354 8.59 25.83 8.72
N VAL A 355 8.00 25.27 7.67
CA VAL A 355 6.66 25.63 7.19
C VAL A 355 5.69 24.45 7.31
N PRO A 356 4.37 24.68 7.48
CA PRO A 356 3.39 23.60 7.44
C PRO A 356 3.45 22.79 6.14
N TYR A 357 3.28 21.48 6.24
CA TYR A 357 3.24 20.58 5.10
C TYR A 357 2.12 21.01 4.12
N GLY A 358 2.48 21.23 2.85
CA GLY A 358 1.60 21.77 1.82
C GLY A 358 1.66 23.29 1.60
N ASN A 359 2.25 24.06 2.53
CA ASN A 359 2.47 25.51 2.40
C ASN A 359 3.88 25.88 1.89
N ALA A 360 4.68 24.89 1.45
CA ALA A 360 5.93 25.15 0.75
C ALA A 360 5.68 26.01 -0.52
N PRO A 361 6.63 26.88 -0.92
CA PRO A 361 6.40 27.87 -1.96
C PRO A 361 5.87 27.25 -3.27
N PRO A 362 4.89 27.89 -3.93
CA PRO A 362 4.09 27.26 -4.98
C PRO A 362 4.93 26.80 -6.18
N PHE A 363 4.44 25.74 -6.83
CA PHE A 363 5.04 25.00 -7.95
C PHE A 363 5.11 25.77 -9.28
N THR A 364 5.43 27.07 -9.24
CA THR A 364 5.44 27.97 -10.40
C THR A 364 6.72 28.79 -10.46
N THR A 365 7.83 28.14 -10.78
CA THR A 365 8.65 28.50 -11.95
C THR A 365 9.79 27.49 -12.16
N ARG A 366 9.83 26.87 -13.34
CA ARG A 366 11.14 26.76 -14.01
C ARG A 366 11.63 28.21 -14.17
N PRO A 367 12.87 28.57 -13.80
CA PRO A 367 13.38 29.91 -14.11
C PRO A 367 13.19 30.13 -15.61
N ASN A 368 12.57 31.28 -15.95
CA ASN A 368 12.06 31.55 -17.29
C ASN A 368 13.09 31.22 -18.36
N SER A 369 12.70 30.45 -19.39
CA SER A 369 13.49 30.25 -20.61
C SER A 369 13.45 31.49 -21.51
N ARG A 370 13.65 32.67 -20.91
CA ARG A 370 13.69 34.01 -21.52
C ARG A 370 14.93 34.81 -21.08
N SER A 371 16.04 34.11 -20.98
CA SER A 371 17.34 34.68 -21.31
C SER A 371 18.20 33.58 -21.93
N ARG A 372 18.18 33.49 -23.26
CA ARG A 372 19.35 32.95 -23.99
C ARG A 372 20.35 34.11 -24.03
N PRO A 373 21.51 34.04 -23.36
CA PRO A 373 22.67 34.74 -23.87
C PRO A 373 22.97 34.09 -25.22
N SER A 374 22.91 34.86 -26.30
CA SER A 374 23.37 34.46 -27.62
C SER A 374 24.91 34.39 -27.61
N ALA A 375 25.46 33.35 -26.99
CA ALA A 375 26.87 33.01 -26.98
C ALA A 375 27.02 31.49 -27.03
N CYS A 376 27.15 30.95 -28.25
CA CYS A 376 27.58 29.57 -28.42
C CYS A 376 29.04 29.45 -27.99
N TRP A 377 29.29 29.01 -26.76
CA TRP A 377 30.62 28.53 -26.38
C TRP A 377 30.74 27.07 -26.81
N PRO A 378 31.70 26.73 -27.68
CA PRO A 378 31.86 25.36 -28.17
C PRO A 378 32.44 24.49 -27.04
N ILE A 379 31.58 23.68 -26.41
CA ILE A 379 32.03 22.58 -25.56
C ILE A 379 32.75 21.58 -26.48
N ARG A 380 34.08 21.65 -26.53
CA ARG A 380 34.90 20.58 -27.10
C ARG A 380 34.74 19.36 -26.22
N TRP A 381 34.13 18.31 -26.78
CA TRP A 381 34.21 16.96 -26.23
C TRP A 381 35.68 16.51 -26.30
N VAL A 382 36.40 16.56 -25.18
CA VAL A 382 37.69 15.88 -25.05
C VAL A 382 37.38 14.40 -24.80
N THR A 383 37.17 13.67 -25.89
CA THR A 383 37.17 12.21 -25.85
C THR A 383 38.62 11.73 -25.72
N SER A 384 38.98 11.21 -24.55
CA SER A 384 40.27 10.56 -24.32
C SER A 384 40.31 9.17 -24.97
N THR A 385 40.49 9.12 -26.29
CA THR A 385 40.93 7.90 -26.98
C THR A 385 42.41 7.64 -26.67
N PRO A 386 42.81 6.43 -26.27
CA PRO A 386 44.22 6.11 -26.08
C PRO A 386 44.95 6.08 -27.42
N GLY A 387 45.96 6.95 -27.57
CA GLY A 387 46.85 6.99 -28.74
C GLY A 387 47.97 5.95 -28.65
N PRO A 388 48.59 5.56 -29.80
CA PRO A 388 49.52 4.44 -29.86
C PRO A 388 50.92 4.78 -29.34
N SER A 389 51.54 3.83 -28.62
CA SER A 389 52.96 3.87 -28.28
C SER A 389 53.80 3.17 -29.36
N HIS A 390 54.67 3.93 -30.02
CA HIS A 390 55.75 3.36 -30.84
C HIS A 390 57.00 3.16 -29.98
N ALA A 391 57.54 1.93 -29.98
CA ALA A 391 58.94 1.68 -29.70
C ALA A 391 59.38 0.44 -30.50
N SER A 392 60.33 0.63 -31.41
CA SER A 392 60.86 -0.41 -32.28
C SER A 392 62.25 -0.87 -31.83
N THR A 393 62.44 -2.18 -31.63
CA THR A 393 63.65 -2.91 -32.04
C THR A 393 63.42 -4.43 -31.99
N SER A 394 64.04 -5.15 -32.92
CA SER A 394 64.06 -6.62 -33.07
C SER A 394 65.51 -7.11 -32.86
N PRO A 395 65.93 -8.39 -33.10
CA PRO A 395 65.19 -9.64 -33.35
C PRO A 395 65.75 -10.91 -32.63
N ARG A 396 65.04 -12.05 -32.66
CA ARG A 396 65.54 -13.36 -33.20
C ARG A 396 64.63 -14.59 -32.93
N SER A 397 64.56 -15.48 -33.93
CA SER A 397 64.21 -16.93 -33.91
C SER A 397 62.89 -17.41 -33.27
N GLY A 398 62.08 -18.29 -33.89
CA GLY A 398 62.11 -18.87 -35.24
C GLY A 398 61.47 -20.27 -35.33
N ARG A 399 60.89 -20.62 -36.51
CA ARG A 399 60.28 -21.95 -36.86
C ARG A 399 58.93 -22.24 -36.15
N ARG A 400 57.95 -22.98 -36.70
CA ARG A 400 57.78 -23.66 -38.02
C ARG A 400 56.27 -23.75 -38.39
N CYS A 401 55.95 -24.38 -39.53
CA CYS A 401 54.64 -24.32 -40.24
C CYS A 401 53.79 -25.63 -40.05
N PRO A 402 52.72 -25.98 -40.82
CA PRO A 402 51.39 -26.30 -40.25
C PRO A 402 50.72 -27.64 -40.72
N ALA A 403 49.50 -27.94 -40.26
CA ALA A 403 48.50 -28.86 -40.87
C ALA A 403 47.11 -28.58 -40.25
N ARG A 404 45.94 -28.49 -40.92
CA ARG A 404 45.23 -29.19 -42.04
C ARG A 404 44.21 -30.26 -41.58
N GLY A 405 42.97 -30.13 -42.08
CA GLY A 405 41.79 -31.02 -41.88
C GLY A 405 40.59 -30.17 -41.41
N ARG A 406 39.46 -29.93 -42.13
CA ARG A 406 38.57 -30.78 -42.96
C ARG A 406 38.16 -32.06 -42.20
N SER A 407 36.89 -32.45 -42.04
CA SER A 407 35.56 -31.83 -42.30
C SER A 407 34.51 -32.60 -41.42
N SER A 408 33.17 -32.48 -41.44
CA SER A 408 32.18 -32.07 -42.46
C SER A 408 30.82 -31.65 -41.85
N SER A 409 29.83 -31.36 -42.71
CA SER A 409 28.37 -31.32 -42.48
C SER A 409 27.78 -32.69 -42.03
N THR A 410 26.52 -32.87 -41.58
CA THR A 410 25.25 -32.49 -42.27
C THR A 410 24.01 -32.53 -41.34
N CYS A 411 22.88 -31.98 -41.81
CA CYS A 411 21.61 -31.69 -41.13
C CYS A 411 20.71 -32.89 -40.73
N ALA A 412 19.95 -32.74 -39.62
CA ALA A 412 18.48 -32.79 -39.42
C ALA A 412 17.57 -33.85 -40.14
N PRO A 413 16.23 -34.00 -39.83
CA PRO A 413 15.41 -33.54 -38.68
C PRO A 413 14.43 -34.62 -38.09
N THR A 414 13.53 -34.17 -37.20
CA THR A 414 12.15 -34.69 -36.89
C THR A 414 11.93 -36.06 -36.21
N ARG A 415 11.36 -36.00 -35.00
CA ARG A 415 9.91 -36.27 -34.79
C ARG A 415 9.34 -35.34 -33.73
#